data_AF-A0A945NHW4-F1
#
_entry.id   AF-A0A945NHW4-F1
#
_cell.length_a   1.000
_cell.length_b   1.000
_cell.length_c   1.000
_cell.angle_alpha   90.00
_cell.angle_beta   90.00
_cell.angle_gamma   90.00
#
_symmetry.space_group_name_H-M   'P 1'
#
loop_
_entity.id
_entity.type
_entity.pdbx_description
1 polymer ?
#
loop_
_entity_poly.entity_id
_entity_poly.type
_entity_poly.pdbx_seq_one_letter_code
_entity_poly.pdbx_strand_id
1 'polypeptide(L)' 'NAFFHHYHKETREPENFQRWLKEWVLDLPDHEAYRTKLGGELEELRIEGEALSAPANYAVE' A
#
# COMPACT_ATOMS: atom_id res chain seq x y z
N ASN A 1 0.10 10.44 -0.59
CA ASN A 1 0.51 9.33 -1.50
C ASN A 1 -0.77 8.74 -2.08
N ALA A 2 -1.02 8.94 -3.38
CA ALA A 2 -2.33 8.68 -3.99
C ALA A 2 -2.76 7.20 -3.90
N PHE A 3 -1.81 6.28 -4.04
CA PHE A 3 -2.01 4.85 -3.91
C PHE A 3 -2.63 4.47 -2.55
N PHE A 4 -2.02 4.91 -1.45
CA PHE A 4 -2.54 4.61 -0.11
C PHE A 4 -3.88 5.28 0.19
N HIS A 5 -4.15 6.45 -0.40
CA HIS A 5 -5.47 7.08 -0.28
C HIS A 5 -6.56 6.29 -1.03
N HIS A 6 -6.24 5.74 -2.20
CA HIS A 6 -7.14 4.90 -2.96
C HIS A 6 -7.47 3.61 -2.19
N TYR A 7 -6.44 2.91 -1.70
CA TYR A 7 -6.61 1.76 -0.80
C TYR A 7 -7.55 2.07 0.36
N HIS A 8 -7.32 3.18 1.07
CA HIS A 8 -8.10 3.51 2.26
C HIS A 8 -9.57 3.82 1.94
N LYS A 9 -9.82 4.40 0.76
CA LYS A 9 -11.18 4.65 0.27
C LYS A 9 -11.89 3.36 -0.13
N GLU A 10 -11.21 2.47 -0.85
CA GLU A 10 -11.79 1.23 -1.38
C GLU A 10 -12.03 0.18 -0.29
N THR A 11 -11.21 0.16 0.76
CA THR A 11 -11.30 -0.89 1.80
C THR A 11 -12.15 -0.50 3.00
N ARG A 12 -12.85 0.64 2.93
CA ARG A 12 -13.64 1.17 4.06
C ARG A 12 -14.90 0.36 4.36
N GLU A 13 -15.54 -0.17 3.33
CA GLU A 13 -16.76 -0.99 3.48
C GLU A 13 -16.41 -2.47 3.27
N PRO A 14 -17.02 -3.42 4.02
CA PRO A 14 -16.69 -4.83 3.94
C PRO A 14 -16.78 -5.42 2.52
N GLU A 15 -17.82 -5.06 1.77
CA GLU A 15 -18.05 -5.57 0.42
C GLU A 15 -16.99 -5.08 -0.56
N ASN A 16 -16.57 -3.82 -0.42
CA ASN A 16 -15.52 -3.24 -1.25
C ASN A 16 -14.15 -3.79 -0.87
N PHE A 17 -13.91 -4.04 0.43
CA PHE A 17 -12.70 -4.73 0.88
C PHE A 17 -12.58 -6.14 0.29
N GLN A 18 -13.67 -6.91 0.24
CA GLN A 18 -13.64 -8.25 -0.36
C GLN A 18 -13.31 -8.21 -1.86
N ARG A 19 -13.83 -7.21 -2.58
CA ARG A 19 -13.48 -6.98 -3.99
C ARG A 19 -12.00 -6.64 -4.13
N TRP A 20 -11.52 -5.69 -3.32
CA TRP A 20 -10.12 -5.29 -3.29
C TRP A 20 -9.20 -6.48 -2.99
N LEU A 21 -9.56 -7.32 -2.01
CA LEU A 21 -8.80 -8.50 -1.61
C LEU A 21 -8.69 -9.52 -2.75
N LYS A 22 -9.79 -9.79 -3.45
CA LYS A 22 -9.74 -10.64 -4.65
C LYS A 22 -8.78 -10.09 -5.68
N GLU A 23 -8.95 -8.82 -5.99
CA GLU A 23 -8.26 -8.16 -7.08
C GLU A 23 -6.75 -8.00 -6.86
N TRP A 24 -6.32 -7.74 -5.63
CA TRP A 24 -4.94 -7.39 -5.30
C TRP A 24 -4.17 -8.49 -4.58
N VAL A 25 -4.85 -9.56 -4.16
CA VAL A 25 -4.22 -10.66 -3.40
C VAL A 25 -4.61 -12.03 -3.95
N LEU A 26 -5.90 -12.36 -4.04
CA LEU A 26 -6.32 -13.74 -4.30
C LEU A 26 -6.27 -14.14 -5.77
N ASP A 27 -6.51 -13.20 -6.70
CA ASP A 27 -6.55 -13.47 -8.14
C ASP A 27 -5.19 -13.24 -8.82
N LEU A 28 -4.14 -12.93 -8.04
CA LEU A 28 -2.78 -12.80 -8.55
C LEU A 28 -2.00 -14.11 -8.33
N PRO A 29 -1.33 -14.65 -9.37
CA PRO A 29 -0.64 -15.93 -9.27
C PRO A 29 0.63 -15.87 -8.41
N ASP A 30 1.30 -14.72 -8.37
CA ASP A 30 2.55 -14.52 -7.66
C ASP A 30 2.87 -13.03 -7.43
N HIS A 31 4.04 -12.79 -6.84
CA HIS A 31 4.52 -11.44 -6.57
C HIS A 31 4.96 -10.67 -7.83
N GLU A 32 5.38 -11.35 -8.90
CA GLU A 32 5.76 -10.70 -10.15
C GLU A 32 4.53 -10.10 -10.84
N ALA A 33 3.40 -10.82 -10.83
CA ALA A 33 2.12 -10.33 -11.31
C ALA A 33 1.64 -9.11 -10.52
N TYR A 34 1.81 -9.10 -9.19
CA TYR A 34 1.52 -7.94 -8.36
C TYR A 34 2.35 -6.70 -8.75
N ARG A 35 3.66 -6.88 -8.92
CA ARG A 35 4.56 -5.79 -9.33
C ARG A 35 4.23 -5.28 -10.74
N THR A 36 3.89 -6.18 -11.66
CA THR A 36 3.45 -5.82 -13.00
C THR A 36 2.16 -5.02 -12.97
N LYS A 37 1.20 -5.41 -12.12
CA LYS A 37 -0.07 -4.71 -11.93
C LYS A 37 0.10 -3.31 -11.34
N LEU A 38 0.99 -3.15 -10.35
CA LEU A 38 1.36 -1.85 -9.78
C LEU A 38 1.93 -0.89 -10.83
N GLY A 39 2.69 -1.41 -11.79
CA GLY A 39 3.25 -0.64 -12.88
C GLY A 39 4.04 0.59 -12.40
N GLY A 40 3.74 1.75 -12.97
CA GLY A 40 4.44 3.01 -12.67
C GLY A 40 4.27 3.52 -11.24
N GLU A 41 3.21 3.13 -10.53
CA GLU A 41 3.02 3.52 -9.12
C GLU A 41 4.13 2.95 -8.23
N LEU A 42 4.73 1.81 -8.60
CA LEU A 42 5.86 1.25 -7.83
C LEU A 42 7.08 2.16 -7.84
N GLU A 43 7.35 2.85 -8.96
CA GLU A 43 8.46 3.79 -9.04
C GLU A 43 8.18 5.06 -8.23
N GLU A 44 6.92 5.52 -8.17
CA GLU A 44 6.51 6.64 -7.31
C GLU A 44 6.63 6.32 -5.81
N LEU A 45 6.69 5.04 -5.44
CA LEU A 45 6.89 4.57 -4.06
C LEU A 45 8.37 4.41 -3.68
N ARG A 46 9.32 4.57 -4.62
CA ARG A 46 10.74 4.42 -4.31
C ARG A 46 11.22 5.52 -3.37
N ILE A 47 12.10 5.12 -2.46
CA ILE A 47 12.82 6.05 -1.60
C ILE A 47 13.88 6.74 -2.45
N GLU A 48 13.71 8.03 -2.71
CA GLU A 48 14.68 8.86 -3.45
C GLU A 48 15.70 9.56 -2.55
N GLY A 49 15.52 9.49 -1.23
CA GLY A 49 16.42 10.10 -0.25
C GLY A 49 16.09 9.72 1.18
N GLU A 50 16.95 10.11 2.11
CA GLU A 50 16.77 9.86 3.53
C GLU A 50 16.19 11.09 4.25
N ALA A 51 15.07 10.88 4.94
CA ALA A 51 14.48 11.84 5.88
C ALA A 51 14.15 11.10 7.16
N LEU A 52 15.12 11.01 8.06
CA LEU A 52 14.96 10.31 9.33
C LEU A 52 13.92 11.01 10.20
N SER A 53 13.08 10.24 10.88
CA SER A 53 12.14 10.80 11.86
C SER A 53 12.89 11.40 13.04
N ALA A 54 12.27 12.38 13.71
CA ALA A 54 12.74 12.80 15.02
C ALA A 54 12.73 11.62 16.02
N PRO A 55 13.62 11.62 17.03
CA PRO A 55 13.61 10.60 18.08
C PRO A 55 12.25 10.54 18.79
N ALA A 56 11.68 9.34 18.89
CA ALA A 56 10.46 9.11 19.66
C ALA A 56 10.81 8.66 21.09
N ASN A 57 10.24 9.33 22.10
CA ASN A 57 10.32 8.89 23.48
C ASN A 57 9.10 8.02 23.81
N TYR A 58 9.32 6.72 24.01
CA TYR A 58 8.28 5.74 24.32
C TYR A 58 8.10 5.47 25.83
N ALA A 59 8.84 6.18 26.69
CA ALA A 59 8.87 5.95 28.14
C ALA A 59 8.03 6.95 28.95
N VAL A 60 6.96 7.50 28.37
CA VAL A 60 6.10 8.50 29.02
C VAL A 60 4.76 7.85 29.39
N GLU A 61 4.57 7.57 30.67
CA GLU A 61 3.26 7.45 31.35
C GLU A 61 2.95 8.77 32.07
#